data_AF-J8E1M7-F1
#
_entry.id   AF-J8E1M7-F1
#
_cell.length_a   1.000
_cell.length_b   1.000
_cell.length_c   1.000
_cell.angle_alpha   90.00
_cell.angle_beta   90.00
_cell.angle_gamma   90.00
#
_symmetry.space_group_name_H-M   'P 1'
#
loop_
_entity.id
_entity.type
_entity.pdbx_description
1 polymer ?
#
loop_
_entity_poly.entity_id
_entity_poly.type
_entity_poly.pdbx_seq_one_letter_code
_entity_poly.pdbx_strand_id
1 'polypeptide(L)'
;MMKEFKAYNGTMIIDEEKITIKPSKIMGMGKRVMDIYFEDIKKIQFEKPKLLTNGYIRFELVSKSGTRRTKFEVTQEENAVFFKKKQMKSMEEAKALIESHL
;
A
#
# COMPACT_ATOMS: atom_id res chain seq x y z
N MET A 1 0.33 15.08 9.01
CA MET A 1 -0.66 15.39 7.95
C MET A 1 -1.19 14.07 7.41
N MET A 2 -2.50 13.93 7.20
CA MET A 2 -3.10 12.71 6.63
C MET A 2 -3.52 12.94 5.17
N LYS A 3 -3.14 12.05 4.26
CA LYS A 3 -3.54 12.08 2.84
C LYS A 3 -4.12 10.75 2.38
N GLU A 4 -5.18 10.80 1.59
CA GLU A 4 -5.88 9.62 1.07
C GLU A 4 -5.71 9.46 -0.44
N PHE A 5 -5.48 8.22 -0.88
CA PHE A 5 -5.24 7.85 -2.26
C PHE A 5 -6.16 6.69 -2.66
N LYS A 6 -7.07 6.94 -3.60
CA LYS A 6 -8.04 5.92 -4.08
C LYS A 6 -7.39 5.01 -5.11
N ALA A 7 -7.29 3.73 -4.77
CA ALA A 7 -6.74 2.68 -5.62
C ALA A 7 -7.86 1.82 -6.23
N TYR A 8 -7.49 0.78 -6.98
CA TYR A 8 -8.45 -0.14 -7.60
C TYR A 8 -9.04 -1.13 -6.57
N ASN A 9 -8.19 -1.70 -5.71
CA ASN A 9 -8.61 -2.70 -4.72
C ASN A 9 -8.96 -2.10 -3.35
N GLY A 10 -8.84 -0.78 -3.17
CA GLY A 10 -9.08 -0.12 -1.89
C GLY A 10 -8.65 1.34 -1.85
N THR A 11 -8.39 1.82 -0.64
CA THR A 11 -7.88 3.16 -0.35
C THR A 11 -6.62 3.03 0.47
N MET A 12 -5.58 3.77 0.09
CA MET A 12 -4.36 3.90 0.84
C MET A 12 -4.36 5.26 1.53
N ILE A 13 -4.18 5.26 2.85
CA ILE A 13 -4.12 6.46 3.67
C ILE A 13 -2.72 6.54 4.24
N ILE A 14 -2.07 7.69 4.09
CA ILE A 14 -0.70 7.93 4.54
C ILE A 14 -0.75 9.04 5.59
N ASP A 15 -0.22 8.76 6.77
CA ASP A 15 -0.01 9.74 7.83
C ASP A 15 1.49 9.86 8.15
N GLU A 16 1.84 10.45 9.30
CA GLU A 16 3.24 10.70 9.67
C GLU A 16 3.98 9.45 10.16
N GLU A 17 3.27 8.41 10.57
CA GLU A 17 3.85 7.21 11.18
C GLU A 17 3.71 5.97 10.29
N LYS A 18 2.63 5.90 9.50
CA LYS A 18 2.22 4.67 8.82
C LYS A 18 1.40 4.89 7.55
N ILE A 19 1.24 3.77 6.86
CA ILE A 19 0.34 3.56 5.73
C ILE A 19 -0.81 2.66 6.21
N THR A 20 -2.05 3.11 6.05
CA THR A 20 -3.25 2.29 6.26
C THR A 20 -3.86 1.90 4.92
N ILE A 21 -3.99 0.61 4.65
CA ILE A 21 -4.65 0.06 3.46
C ILE A 21 -6.05 -0.43 3.87
N LYS A 22 -7.07 0.23 3.33
CA LYS A 22 -8.49 -0.13 3.52
C LYS A 22 -9.00 -0.84 2.26
N PRO A 23 -9.34 -2.14 2.33
CA PRO A 23 -9.89 -2.86 1.18
C PRO A 23 -11.23 -2.27 0.72
N SER A 24 -11.48 -2.28 -0.58
CA SER A 24 -12.78 -1.88 -1.13
C SER A 24 -13.84 -2.94 -0.84
N LYS A 25 -15.11 -2.53 -0.68
CA LYS A 25 -16.23 -3.45 -0.41
C LYS A 25 -16.46 -4.51 -1.51
N ILE A 26 -16.00 -4.26 -2.73
CA ILE A 26 -16.25 -5.11 -3.90
C ILE A 26 -14.99 -5.92 -4.25
N MET A 27 -13.88 -5.25 -4.56
CA MET A 27 -12.63 -5.88 -5.02
C MET A 27 -11.69 -6.29 -3.88
N GLY A 28 -12.01 -5.91 -2.64
CA GLY A 28 -11.26 -6.24 -1.43
C GLY A 28 -12.07 -7.05 -0.43
N MET A 29 -13.19 -7.65 -0.86
CA MET A 29 -14.07 -8.42 0.01
C MET A 29 -13.29 -9.56 0.69
N GLY A 30 -13.45 -9.70 2.00
CA GLY A 30 -12.72 -10.68 2.81
C GLY A 30 -11.29 -10.28 3.21
N LYS A 31 -10.73 -9.21 2.62
CA LYS A 31 -9.46 -8.64 3.09
C LYS A 31 -9.70 -7.72 4.28
N ARG A 32 -8.71 -7.65 5.17
CA ARG A 32 -8.71 -6.85 6.40
C ARG A 32 -8.01 -5.52 6.19
N VAL A 33 -8.37 -4.53 7.02
CA VAL A 33 -7.60 -3.28 7.11
C VAL A 33 -6.20 -3.61 7.61
N MET A 34 -5.21 -2.98 7.01
CA MET A 34 -3.82 -3.24 7.33
C MET A 34 -3.06 -1.95 7.54
N ASP A 35 -2.32 -1.91 8.64
CA ASP A 35 -1.41 -0.83 8.98
C ASP A 35 0.02 -1.30 8.71
N ILE A 36 0.82 -0.46 8.06
CA ILE A 36 2.24 -0.66 7.77
C ILE A 36 2.98 0.56 8.27
N TYR A 37 3.78 0.42 9.33
CA TYR A 37 4.60 1.52 9.84
C TYR A 37 5.82 1.72 8.94
N PHE A 38 6.25 2.98 8.76
CA PHE A 38 7.40 3.28 7.90
C PHE A 38 8.67 2.56 8.37
N GLU A 39 8.86 2.45 9.69
CA GLU A 39 9.97 1.71 10.31
C GLU A 39 10.02 0.23 9.94
N ASP A 40 8.88 -0.36 9.53
CA ASP A 40 8.79 -1.76 9.13
C ASP A 40 9.04 -1.96 7.62
N ILE A 41 9.14 -0.89 6.81
CA ILE A 41 9.29 -0.98 5.36
C ILE A 41 10.76 -1.19 5.00
N LYS A 42 11.09 -2.38 4.49
CA LYS A 42 12.41 -2.69 3.94
C LYS A 42 12.56 -2.17 2.51
N LYS A 43 11.52 -2.33 1.69
CA LYS A 43 11.55 -1.95 0.27
C LYS A 43 10.16 -1.65 -0.26
N ILE A 44 10.06 -0.61 -1.09
CA ILE A 44 8.88 -0.33 -1.89
C ILE A 44 9.07 -0.92 -3.29
N GLN A 45 8.13 -1.75 -3.73
CA GLN A 45 8.03 -2.24 -5.10
C GLN A 45 6.93 -1.46 -5.81
N PHE A 46 7.27 -0.77 -6.89
CA PHE A 46 6.33 0.02 -7.67
C PHE A 46 6.38 -0.41 -9.13
N GLU A 47 5.28 -0.94 -9.63
CA GLU A 47 5.14 -1.29 -11.05
C GLU A 47 4.02 -0.47 -11.69
N LYS A 48 4.33 0.14 -12.83
CA LYS A 48 3.37 0.93 -13.60
C LYS A 48 2.38 0.01 -14.34
N PRO A 49 1.11 0.43 -14.50
CA PRO A 49 0.14 -0.32 -15.31
C PRO A 49 0.62 -0.44 -16.76
N LYS A 50 0.45 -1.62 -17.37
CA LYS A 50 0.67 -1.85 -18.81
C LYS A 50 -0.68 -1.90 -19.54
N LEU A 51 -0.67 -2.20 -20.83
CA LEU A 51 -1.91 -2.22 -21.65
C LEU A 51 -3.00 -3.15 -21.09
N LEU A 52 -2.62 -4.30 -20.53
CA LEU A 52 -3.54 -5.35 -20.06
C LEU A 52 -3.41 -5.66 -18.57
N THR A 53 -2.48 -5.01 -17.85
CA THR A 53 -2.20 -5.31 -16.44
C THR A 53 -2.30 -4.07 -15.57
N ASN A 54 -2.88 -4.25 -14.37
CA ASN A 54 -2.89 -3.20 -13.35
C ASN A 54 -1.45 -2.94 -12.86
N GLY A 55 -1.19 -1.71 -12.45
CA GLY A 55 0.01 -1.39 -11.67
C GLY A 55 -0.19 -1.75 -10.21
N TYR A 56 0.90 -1.75 -9.43
CA TYR A 56 0.83 -1.95 -8.00
C TYR A 56 1.92 -1.18 -7.24
N ILE A 57 1.60 -0.88 -5.98
CA ILE A 57 2.55 -0.54 -4.93
C ILE A 57 2.52 -1.69 -3.93
N ARG A 58 3.67 -2.28 -3.64
CA ARG A 58 3.82 -3.38 -2.68
C ARG A 58 4.96 -3.08 -1.71
N PHE A 59 4.79 -3.49 -0.46
CA PHE A 59 5.76 -3.26 0.60
C PHE A 59 6.41 -4.57 1.06
N GLU A 60 7.72 -4.67 0.90
CA GLU A 60 8.54 -5.70 1.55
C GLU A 60 8.88 -5.22 2.96
N LEU A 61 8.59 -6.04 3.98
CA LEU A 61 8.76 -5.67 5.38
C LEU A 61 10.01 -6.34 5.98
N VAL A 62 10.63 -5.70 6.99
CA VAL A 62 11.91 -6.16 7.58
C VAL A 62 11.80 -7.55 8.24
N SER A 63 10.60 -8.02 8.61
CA SER A 63 10.36 -9.42 9.02
C SER A 63 8.90 -9.87 8.79
N LYS A 64 8.65 -11.19 8.79
CA LYS A 64 7.30 -11.78 8.90
C LYS A 64 6.60 -11.50 10.25
N SER A 65 7.34 -10.96 11.21
CA SER A 65 6.93 -10.66 12.57
C SER A 65 7.35 -9.24 12.89
N GLY A 66 6.74 -8.26 12.20
CA GLY A 66 7.13 -6.84 12.29
C GLY A 66 7.28 -6.36 13.74
N THR A 67 7.69 -5.11 13.93
CA THR A 67 7.58 -4.45 15.25
C THR A 67 6.27 -4.85 15.93
N ARG A 68 6.20 -4.89 17.27
CA ARG A 68 5.03 -5.40 18.04
C ARG A 68 3.64 -4.91 17.55
N ARG A 69 3.58 -3.90 16.69
CA ARG A 69 2.43 -3.29 16.03
C ARG A 69 2.00 -3.98 14.72
N THR A 70 2.90 -4.55 13.92
CA THR A 70 2.61 -5.25 12.64
C THR A 70 2.75 -6.77 12.79
N LYS A 71 1.93 -7.36 13.68
CA LYS A 71 2.07 -8.74 14.21
C LYS A 71 1.54 -9.89 13.33
N PHE A 72 1.15 -9.65 12.09
CA PHE A 72 0.46 -10.66 11.30
C PHE A 72 1.29 -11.11 10.09
N GLU A 73 1.25 -12.40 9.75
CA GLU A 73 1.68 -12.85 8.43
C GLU A 73 0.79 -12.18 7.38
N VAL A 74 1.36 -11.25 6.64
CA VAL A 74 0.71 -10.55 5.54
C VAL A 74 1.07 -11.25 4.25
N THR A 75 0.07 -11.69 3.48
CA THR A 75 0.33 -12.25 2.15
C THR A 75 0.77 -11.16 1.17
N GLN A 76 1.49 -11.56 0.12
CA GLN A 76 1.90 -10.63 -0.94
C GLN A 76 0.73 -9.92 -1.67
N GLU A 77 -0.50 -10.43 -1.52
CA GLU A 77 -1.69 -9.82 -2.11
C GLU A 77 -2.41 -8.86 -1.15
N GLU A 78 -2.18 -8.99 0.16
CA GLU A 78 -2.71 -8.09 1.18
C GLU A 78 -1.83 -6.84 1.32
N ASN A 79 -0.51 -6.97 1.12
CA ASN A 79 0.43 -5.83 1.10
C ASN A 79 0.53 -5.10 -0.23
N ALA A 80 -0.35 -5.38 -1.18
CA ALA A 80 -0.35 -4.77 -2.50
C ALA A 80 -1.56 -3.86 -2.71
N VAL A 81 -1.28 -2.61 -3.08
CA VAL A 81 -2.26 -1.63 -3.56
C VAL A 81 -2.23 -1.63 -5.07
N PHE A 82 -3.27 -2.16 -5.71
CA PHE A 82 -3.38 -2.21 -7.16
C PHE A 82 -4.06 -0.96 -7.70
N PHE A 83 -3.63 -0.49 -8.87
CA PHE A 83 -4.19 0.71 -9.48
C PHE A 83 -4.24 0.63 -11.01
N LYS A 84 -5.20 1.36 -11.60
CA LYS A 84 -5.34 1.48 -13.07
C LYS A 84 -4.60 2.70 -13.59
N LYS A 85 -4.43 2.79 -14.91
CA LYS A 85 -3.80 3.92 -15.60
C LYS A 85 -4.36 5.29 -15.17
N LYS A 86 -5.69 5.38 -14.95
CA LYS A 86 -6.36 6.61 -14.48
C LYS A 86 -5.91 7.10 -13.09
N GLN A 87 -5.33 6.23 -12.27
CA GLN A 87 -4.84 6.52 -10.92
C GLN A 87 -3.33 6.70 -10.87
N MET A 88 -2.62 6.54 -12.00
CA MET A 88 -1.16 6.49 -12.05
C MET A 88 -0.50 7.72 -11.40
N LYS A 89 -0.93 8.93 -11.78
CA LYS A 89 -0.37 10.17 -11.20
C LYS A 89 -0.54 10.23 -9.68
N SER A 90 -1.73 9.88 -9.19
CA SER A 90 -2.04 9.83 -7.76
C SER A 90 -1.17 8.80 -7.01
N MET A 91 -0.84 7.68 -7.66
CA MET A 91 0.01 6.64 -7.08
C MET A 91 1.50 7.01 -7.13
N GLU A 92 1.94 7.75 -8.14
CA GLU A 92 3.29 8.34 -8.17
C GLU A 92 3.45 9.39 -7.06
N GLU A 93 2.44 10.23 -6.82
CA GLU A 93 2.41 11.16 -5.69
C GLU A 93 2.42 10.43 -4.34
N ALA A 94 1.65 9.35 -4.21
CA ALA A 94 1.64 8.53 -3.01
C ALA A 94 3.01 7.89 -2.74
N LYS A 95 3.66 7.35 -3.79
CA LYS A 95 5.01 6.78 -3.70
C LYS A 95 6.01 7.84 -3.22
N ALA A 96 6.01 9.02 -3.85
CA ALA A 96 6.92 10.10 -3.48
C ALA A 96 6.70 10.57 -2.02
N LEU A 97 5.44 10.58 -1.56
CA LEU A 97 5.13 10.88 -0.16
C LEU A 97 5.69 9.80 0.78
N ILE A 98 5.47 8.52 0.50
CA ILE A 98 6.00 7.42 1.32
C ILE A 98 7.53 7.49 1.37
N GLU A 99 8.18 7.71 0.24
CA GLU A 99 9.65 7.82 0.16
C GLU A 99 10.21 9.00 0.96
N SER A 100 9.42 10.06 1.19
CA SER A 100 9.84 11.17 2.05
C SER A 100 9.83 10.85 3.56
N HIS A 101 9.24 9.71 3.95
CA HIS A 101 9.20 9.21 5.33
C HIS A 101 10.21 8.08 5.60
N LEU A 102 10.95 7.61 4.58
CA LEU A 102 11.97 6.56 4.67
C LEU A 102 13.37 7.14 4.59
#